data_AF-A0A813LHE8-F1
#
_entry.id   AF-A0A813LHE8-F1
#
_cell.length_a   1.000
_cell.length_b   1.000
_cell.length_c   1.000
_cell.angle_alpha   90.00
_cell.angle_beta   90.00
_cell.angle_gamma   90.00
#
_symmetry.space_group_name_H-M   'P 1'
#
loop_
_entity.id
_entity.type
_entity.pdbx_description
1 polymer ?
#
loop_
_entity_poly.entity_id
_entity_poly.type
_entity_poly.pdbx_seq_one_letter_code
_entity_poly.pdbx_strand_id
1 'polypeptide(L)'
;MAPQVGSLLGNSADPQAVQRLVADLKMLAAYETAADWRETNAKEAAFASISWDDSAVKAALPEYLAATGEDRAKVDYAFNALVPRPPQGIDGQQAVMHTWLKARLFSYNKAFPFQFSPYAQ
;
A
#
# COMPACT_ATOMS: atom_id res chain seq x y z
N MET A 1 -21.49 -43.00 -17.48
CA MET A 1 -21.84 -41.59 -17.18
C MET A 1 -21.59 -41.35 -15.71
N ALA A 2 -20.47 -40.71 -15.36
CA ALA A 2 -20.20 -40.25 -14.00
C ALA A 2 -20.40 -38.72 -13.97
N PRO A 3 -21.02 -38.14 -12.93
CA PRO A 3 -21.22 -36.71 -12.87
C PRO A 3 -19.88 -36.03 -12.55
N GLN A 4 -19.50 -35.06 -13.38
CA GLN A 4 -18.41 -34.15 -13.07
C GLN A 4 -18.85 -33.20 -11.97
N VAL A 5 -18.25 -33.33 -10.79
CA VAL A 5 -18.37 -32.34 -9.72
C VAL A 5 -17.57 -31.13 -10.17
N GLY A 6 -18.27 -30.15 -10.73
CA GLY A 6 -17.71 -28.87 -11.11
C GLY A 6 -17.03 -28.21 -9.91
N SER A 7 -15.77 -27.84 -10.11
CA SER A 7 -14.92 -27.15 -9.15
C SER A 7 -15.65 -25.97 -8.49
N LEU A 8 -16.04 -26.14 -7.23
CA LEU A 8 -16.52 -25.07 -6.33
C LEU A 8 -15.36 -24.39 -5.60
N LEU A 9 -14.13 -24.59 -6.04
CA LEU A 9 -12.99 -23.81 -5.57
C LEU A 9 -13.04 -22.45 -6.28
N GLY A 10 -13.87 -21.56 -5.73
CA GLY A 10 -13.79 -20.13 -6.05
C GLY A 10 -12.34 -19.71 -6.00
N ASN A 11 -11.88 -19.04 -7.07
CA ASN A 11 -10.52 -18.52 -7.22
C ASN A 11 -9.97 -18.04 -5.87
N SER A 12 -9.19 -18.89 -5.22
CA SER A 12 -8.29 -18.51 -4.15
C SER A 12 -7.21 -17.70 -4.83
N ALA A 13 -7.51 -16.43 -5.11
CA ALA A 13 -6.52 -15.46 -5.51
C ALA A 13 -5.46 -15.51 -4.40
N ASP A 14 -4.28 -16.02 -4.75
CA ASP A 14 -3.12 -16.11 -3.87
C ASP A 14 -2.97 -14.76 -3.15
N PRO A 15 -2.86 -14.69 -1.80
CA PRO A 15 -2.86 -13.42 -1.09
C PRO A 15 -1.63 -12.58 -1.44
N GLN A 16 -1.74 -11.80 -2.52
CA GLN A 16 -0.70 -10.89 -2.99
C GLN A 16 -0.57 -9.62 -2.14
N ALA A 17 -1.38 -9.47 -1.07
CA ALA A 17 -1.42 -8.27 -0.24
C ALA A 17 -0.03 -7.90 0.31
N VAL A 18 0.70 -8.88 0.87
CA VAL A 18 2.06 -8.66 1.40
C VAL A 18 3.04 -8.43 0.25
N GLN A 19 2.96 -9.24 -0.81
CA GLN A 19 3.85 -9.12 -1.97
C GLN A 19 3.77 -7.72 -2.60
N ARG A 20 2.56 -7.20 -2.83
CA ARG A 20 2.34 -5.88 -3.41
C ARG A 20 2.75 -4.75 -2.46
N LEU A 21 2.47 -4.89 -1.17
CA LEU A 21 2.95 -3.93 -0.17
C LEU A 21 4.47 -3.82 -0.19
N VAL A 22 5.17 -4.97 -0.16
CA VAL A 22 6.64 -5.00 -0.18
C VAL A 22 7.18 -4.48 -1.51
N ALA A 23 6.54 -4.78 -2.64
CA ALA A 23 6.94 -4.25 -3.94
C ALA A 23 6.81 -2.72 -4.00
N ASP A 24 5.69 -2.17 -3.56
CA ASP A 24 5.48 -0.72 -3.53
C ASP A 24 6.45 -0.01 -2.57
N LEU A 25 6.72 -0.59 -1.39
CA LEU A 25 7.70 -0.07 -0.44
C LEU A 25 9.11 -0.04 -1.03
N LYS A 26 9.50 -1.08 -1.79
CA LYS A 26 10.79 -1.09 -2.51
C LYS A 26 10.86 0.02 -3.56
N MET A 27 9.78 0.26 -4.28
CA MET A 27 9.73 1.33 -5.28
C MET A 27 9.73 2.72 -4.64
N LEU A 28 9.10 2.91 -3.48
CA LEU A 28 9.26 4.14 -2.70
C LEU A 28 10.72 4.37 -2.28
N ALA A 29 11.37 3.36 -1.69
CA ALA A 29 12.78 3.48 -1.30
C ALA A 29 13.70 3.75 -2.50
N ALA A 30 13.43 3.11 -3.66
CA ALA A 30 14.16 3.35 -4.90
C ALA A 30 13.94 4.77 -5.43
N TYR A 31 12.70 5.29 -5.36
CA TYR A 31 12.37 6.66 -5.75
C TYR A 31 13.12 7.67 -4.88
N GLU A 32 13.06 7.52 -3.57
CA GLU A 32 13.73 8.41 -2.60
C GLU A 32 15.25 8.39 -2.80
N THR A 33 15.82 7.20 -2.94
CA THR A 33 17.25 7.05 -3.24
C THR A 33 17.59 7.73 -4.57
N ALA A 34 16.86 7.47 -5.64
CA ALA A 34 17.12 8.10 -6.94
C ALA A 34 16.98 9.63 -6.88
N ALA A 35 16.04 10.16 -6.10
CA ALA A 35 15.89 11.60 -5.89
C ALA A 35 17.12 12.20 -5.19
N ASP A 36 17.62 11.55 -4.14
CA ASP A 36 18.82 11.99 -3.42
C ASP A 36 20.07 11.99 -4.32
N TRP A 37 20.20 10.98 -5.19
CA TRP A 37 21.29 10.85 -6.15
C TRP A 37 21.09 11.66 -7.44
N ARG A 38 19.95 12.35 -7.58
CA ARG A 38 19.57 13.13 -8.78
C ARG A 38 19.48 12.29 -10.06
N GLU A 39 19.11 11.03 -9.92
CA GLU A 39 18.93 10.07 -11.01
C GLU A 39 17.48 10.12 -11.54
N THR A 40 17.16 11.13 -12.37
CA THR A 40 15.78 11.37 -12.84
C THR A 40 15.15 10.14 -13.50
N ASN A 41 15.87 9.43 -14.36
CA ASN A 41 15.34 8.25 -15.05
C ASN A 41 14.97 7.12 -14.07
N ALA A 42 15.82 6.88 -13.08
CA ALA A 42 15.56 5.85 -12.06
C ALA A 42 14.39 6.26 -11.15
N LYS A 43 14.30 7.55 -10.82
CA LYS A 43 13.19 8.11 -10.06
C LYS A 43 11.85 7.91 -10.78
N GLU A 44 11.79 8.27 -12.06
CA GLU A 44 10.58 8.11 -12.88
C GLU A 44 10.21 6.63 -13.09
N ALA A 45 11.21 5.76 -13.30
CA ALA A 45 10.99 4.32 -13.41
C ALA A 45 10.42 3.71 -12.12
N ALA A 46 10.91 4.13 -10.96
CA ALA A 46 10.40 3.70 -9.66
C ALA A 46 8.95 4.17 -9.45
N PHE A 47 8.64 5.43 -9.77
CA PHE A 47 7.28 5.95 -9.71
C PHE A 47 6.34 5.16 -10.62
N ALA A 48 6.74 4.91 -11.88
CA ALA A 48 5.91 4.16 -12.84
C ALA A 48 5.69 2.70 -12.44
N SER A 49 6.58 2.12 -11.62
CA SER A 49 6.55 0.71 -11.21
C SER A 49 5.75 0.45 -9.94
N ILE A 50 5.23 1.49 -9.27
CA ILE A 50 4.23 1.31 -8.23
C ILE A 50 3.00 0.63 -8.84
N SER A 51 2.35 -0.24 -8.06
CA SER A 51 1.17 -0.98 -8.48
C SER A 51 -0.10 -0.11 -8.50
N TRP A 52 -0.10 0.93 -9.34
CA TRP A 52 -1.20 1.89 -9.53
C TRP A 52 -2.50 1.25 -10.04
N ASP A 53 -2.45 0.01 -10.52
CA ASP A 53 -3.56 -0.72 -11.12
C ASP A 53 -4.39 -1.51 -10.11
N ASP A 54 -3.93 -1.61 -8.85
CA ASP A 54 -4.59 -2.39 -7.79
C ASP A 54 -6.02 -1.90 -7.50
N SER A 55 -7.02 -2.71 -7.88
CA SER A 55 -8.43 -2.35 -7.78
C SER A 55 -8.91 -2.15 -6.34
N ALA A 56 -8.37 -2.90 -5.38
CA ALA A 56 -8.73 -2.77 -3.98
C ALA A 56 -8.21 -1.44 -3.41
N VAL A 57 -6.99 -1.05 -3.79
CA VAL A 57 -6.41 0.24 -3.38
C VAL A 57 -7.15 1.40 -4.04
N LYS A 58 -7.50 1.30 -5.33
CA LYS A 58 -8.31 2.31 -6.03
C LYS A 58 -9.65 2.55 -5.35
N ALA A 59 -10.34 1.48 -4.94
CA ALA A 59 -11.61 1.57 -4.24
C ALA A 59 -11.45 2.20 -2.84
N ALA A 60 -10.38 1.84 -2.13
CA ALA A 60 -10.08 2.34 -0.79
C ALA A 60 -9.58 3.80 -0.77
N LEU A 61 -8.98 4.29 -1.85
CA LEU A 61 -8.38 5.62 -1.92
C LEU A 61 -9.36 6.78 -1.58
N PRO A 62 -10.53 6.92 -2.23
CA PRO A 62 -11.47 7.99 -1.89
C PRO A 62 -11.97 7.86 -0.45
N GLU A 63 -12.14 6.64 0.04
CA GLU A 63 -12.56 6.39 1.43
C GLU A 63 -11.49 6.82 2.44
N TYR A 64 -10.21 6.48 2.19
CA TYR A 64 -9.10 6.92 3.03
C TYR A 64 -8.99 8.46 3.07
N LEU A 65 -9.17 9.12 1.93
CA LEU A 65 -9.12 10.59 1.86
C LEU A 65 -10.25 11.24 2.68
N ALA A 66 -11.43 10.62 2.70
CA ALA A 66 -12.56 11.05 3.52
C ALA A 66 -12.50 10.57 4.98
N ALA A 67 -11.66 9.59 5.29
CA ALA A 67 -11.57 9.00 6.61
C ALA A 67 -11.09 10.02 7.66
N THR A 68 -11.64 9.89 8.87
CA THR A 68 -11.28 10.68 10.06
C THR A 68 -11.25 9.77 11.29
N GLY A 69 -10.75 10.27 12.42
CA GLY A 69 -10.76 9.53 13.68
C GLY A 69 -9.81 8.33 13.73
N GLU A 70 -10.26 7.25 14.37
CA GLU A 70 -9.42 6.12 14.76
C GLU A 70 -8.87 5.32 13.56
N ASP A 71 -9.70 5.05 12.55
CA ASP A 71 -9.26 4.27 11.39
C ASP A 71 -8.13 4.96 10.61
N ARG A 72 -8.26 6.28 10.43
CA ARG A 72 -7.19 7.09 9.83
C ARG A 72 -5.95 7.11 10.70
N ALA A 73 -6.11 7.27 12.01
CA ALA A 73 -4.99 7.29 12.95
C ALA A 73 -4.20 5.97 12.95
N LYS A 74 -4.88 4.82 12.89
CA LYS A 74 -4.23 3.49 12.78
C LYS A 74 -3.43 3.36 11.49
N VAL A 75 -4.00 3.78 10.36
CA VAL A 75 -3.31 3.75 9.07
C VAL A 75 -2.12 4.69 9.04
N ASP A 76 -2.27 5.92 9.53
CA ASP A 76 -1.18 6.88 9.60
C ASP A 76 -0.07 6.39 10.55
N TYR A 77 -0.42 5.73 11.67
CA TYR A 77 0.54 5.09 12.56
C TYR A 77 1.32 3.97 11.84
N ALA A 78 0.61 3.06 11.17
CA ALA A 78 1.21 1.96 10.39
C ALA A 78 2.15 2.50 9.31
N PHE A 79 1.70 3.51 8.57
CA PHE A 79 2.49 4.16 7.53
C PHE A 79 3.77 4.77 8.10
N ASN A 80 3.68 5.53 9.19
CA ASN A 80 4.85 6.18 9.80
C ASN A 80 5.85 5.18 10.39
N ALA A 81 5.39 3.96 10.75
CA ALA A 81 6.28 2.88 11.17
C ALA A 81 7.04 2.25 9.99
N LEU A 82 6.45 2.25 8.79
CA LEU A 82 7.05 1.69 7.57
C LEU A 82 7.90 2.69 6.79
N VAL A 83 7.45 3.94 6.76
CA VAL A 83 8.04 5.04 5.99
C VAL A 83 8.42 6.15 6.97
N PRO A 84 9.67 6.14 7.48
CA PRO A 84 10.13 7.20 8.35
C PRO A 84 10.14 8.54 7.60
N ARG A 85 9.85 9.63 8.32
CA ARG A 85 9.77 10.96 7.70
C ARG A 85 11.12 11.30 7.05
N PRO A 86 11.15 11.68 5.75
CA PRO A 86 12.39 12.07 5.11
C PRO A 86 12.93 13.37 5.73
N PRO A 87 14.26 13.58 5.73
CA PRO A 87 14.90 14.79 6.26
C PRO A 87 14.61 16.04 5.42
N GLN A 88 14.18 15.86 4.17
CA GLN A 88 13.83 16.92 3.23
C GLN A 88 12.31 16.97 2.99
N GLY A 89 11.83 18.07 2.39
CA GLY A 89 10.43 18.16 1.95
C GLY A 89 10.10 17.11 0.89
N ILE A 90 8.82 16.73 0.81
CA ILE A 90 8.33 15.76 -0.18
C ILE A 90 7.87 16.47 -1.45
N ASP A 91 8.17 15.90 -2.62
CA ASP A 91 7.64 16.38 -3.89
C ASP A 91 6.23 15.82 -4.19
N GLY A 92 5.60 16.30 -5.26
CA GLY A 92 4.24 15.90 -5.61
C GLY A 92 4.11 14.41 -5.93
N GLN A 93 5.10 13.80 -6.57
CA GLN A 93 5.08 12.37 -6.91
C GLN A 93 5.24 11.52 -5.65
N GLN A 94 6.16 11.88 -4.75
CA GLN A 94 6.32 11.22 -3.46
C GLN A 94 5.03 11.35 -2.61
N ALA A 95 4.37 12.51 -2.62
CA ALA A 95 3.09 12.69 -1.94
C ALA A 95 1.99 11.75 -2.49
N VAL A 96 1.96 11.52 -3.82
CA VAL A 96 1.05 10.56 -4.45
C VAL A 96 1.38 9.13 -4.03
N MET A 97 2.66 8.75 -4.01
CA MET A 97 3.11 7.42 -3.56
C MET A 97 2.75 7.17 -2.09
N HIS A 98 2.95 8.16 -1.22
CA HIS A 98 2.56 8.08 0.19
C HIS A 98 1.05 7.88 0.32
N THR A 99 0.26 8.68 -0.40
CA THR A 99 -1.21 8.58 -0.37
C THR A 99 -1.68 7.20 -0.83
N TRP A 100 -1.05 6.64 -1.86
CA TRP A 100 -1.34 5.30 -2.36
C TRP A 100 -1.04 4.20 -1.36
N LEU A 101 0.15 4.24 -0.74
CA LEU A 101 0.52 3.28 0.31
C LEU A 101 -0.42 3.36 1.51
N LYS A 102 -0.86 4.57 1.89
CA LYS A 102 -1.86 4.73 2.95
C LYS A 102 -3.22 4.17 2.56
N ALA A 103 -3.67 4.37 1.33
CA ALA A 103 -4.90 3.74 0.83
C ALA A 103 -4.79 2.20 0.80
N ARG A 104 -3.61 1.66 0.48
CA ARG A 104 -3.33 0.22 0.58
C ARG A 104 -3.43 -0.29 2.02
N LEU A 105 -2.79 0.40 2.97
CA LEU A 105 -2.89 0.04 4.38
C LEU A 105 -4.33 0.19 4.91
N PHE A 106 -5.08 1.19 4.43
CA PHE A 106 -6.49 1.38 4.75
C PHE A 106 -7.35 0.21 4.24
N SER A 107 -7.13 -0.26 3.01
CA SER A 107 -7.85 -1.44 2.50
C SER A 107 -7.56 -2.68 3.34
N TYR A 108 -6.32 -2.85 3.82
CA TYR A 108 -5.96 -3.97 4.70
C TYR A 108 -6.59 -3.84 6.07
N ASN A 109 -6.56 -2.65 6.69
CA ASN A 109 -7.22 -2.40 7.97
C ASN A 109 -8.74 -2.60 7.90
N LYS A 110 -9.38 -2.26 6.76
CA LYS A 110 -10.81 -2.54 6.56
C LYS A 110 -11.10 -4.04 6.48
N ALA A 111 -10.23 -4.81 5.83
CA ALA A 111 -10.42 -6.25 5.70
C ALA A 111 -10.11 -6.98 7.02
N PHE A 112 -9.03 -6.59 7.69
CA PHE A 112 -8.55 -7.15 8.95
C PHE A 112 -7.97 -6.00 9.81
N PRO A 113 -8.75 -5.45 10.75
CA PRO A 113 -8.35 -4.30 11.55
C PRO A 113 -7.01 -4.50 12.26
N PHE A 114 -6.14 -3.50 12.15
CA PHE A 114 -4.84 -3.54 12.77
C PHE A 114 -4.95 -3.51 14.30
N GLN A 115 -4.18 -4.37 14.95
CA GLN A 115 -3.92 -4.32 16.38
C GLN A 115 -2.43 -4.07 16.62
N PHE A 116 -2.12 -2.89 17.14
CA PHE A 116 -0.75 -2.49 17.49
C PHE A 116 -0.46 -2.59 18.99
N SER A 117 -1.49 -2.83 19.81
CA SER A 117 -1.29 -3.07 21.24
C SER A 117 -0.59 -4.42 21.42
N PRO A 118 0.57 -4.48 22.09
CA PRO A 118 1.25 -5.74 22.38
C PRO A 118 0.48 -6.61 23.39
N TYR A 119 -0.61 -6.08 23.97
CA TYR A 119 -1.45 -6.76 24.95
C TYR A 119 -2.80 -7.22 24.38
N ALA A 120 -3.03 -7.01 23.08
CA ALA A 120 -4.25 -7.48 22.47
C ALA A 120 -4.18 -9.00 22.26
N GLN A 121 -5.20 -9.71 22.74
CA GLN A 121 -5.35 -11.17 22.66
C GLN A 121 -6.26 -11.55 21.48
#